data_AF-A0A554ND69-F1
#
_entry.id   AF-A0A554ND69-F1
#
_cell.length_a   1.000
_cell.length_b   1.000
_cell.length_c   1.000
_cell.angle_alpha   90.00
_cell.angle_beta   90.00
_cell.angle_gamma   90.00
#
_symmetry.space_group_name_H-M   'P 1'
#
loop_
_entity.id
_entity.type
_entity.pdbx_description
1 polymer ?
#
loop_
_entity_poly.entity_id
_entity_poly.type
_entity_poly.pdbx_seq_one_letter_code
_entity_poly.pdbx_strand_id
1 'polypeptide(L)' 'MSLHPRRTVAYTAGACAGGFTTAALVAARRREFRAAGRWLAFAALAGALSVVAEELVPD' A
#
# COMPACT_ATOMS: atom_id res chain seq x y z
N MET A 1 21.92 6.41 10.44
CA MET A 1 21.36 6.02 9.14
C MET A 1 20.29 7.03 8.75
N SER A 2 20.64 8.01 7.92
CA SER A 2 19.66 8.88 7.28
C SER A 2 18.93 8.05 6.22
N LEU A 3 17.65 7.75 6.46
CA LEU A 3 16.81 7.17 5.43
C LEU A 3 16.74 8.18 4.28
N HIS A 4 17.23 7.79 3.10
CA HIS A 4 17.01 8.58 1.90
C HIS A 4 15.49 8.85 1.80
N PRO A 5 15.05 10.10 1.55
CA PRO A 5 13.63 10.45 1.56
C PRO A 5 12.79 9.56 0.63
N ARG A 6 13.40 9.05 -0.44
CA ARG A 6 12.78 8.09 -1.36
C ARG A 6 12.54 6.69 -0.73
N ARG A 7 13.46 6.18 0.08
CA ARG A 7 13.25 4.92 0.83
C ARG A 7 12.15 5.08 1.87
N THR A 8 12.05 6.24 2.53
CA THR A 8 10.93 6.53 3.44
C THR A 8 9.59 6.50 2.71
N VAL A 9 9.51 7.05 1.50
CA VAL A 9 8.30 6.99 0.68
C VAL A 9 7.93 5.54 0.34
N ALA A 10 8.89 4.71 -0.08
CA ALA A 10 8.64 3.30 -0.34
C ALA A 10 8.09 2.57 0.91
N TYR A 11 8.73 2.71 2.08
CA TYR A 11 8.24 2.09 3.31
C TYR A 11 6.86 2.57 3.74
N THR A 12 6.57 3.87 3.57
CA THR A 12 5.27 4.44 3.94
C THR A 12 4.19 3.93 3.00
N ALA A 13 4.46 3.87 1.69
CA ALA A 13 3.55 3.32 0.70
C ALA A 13 3.27 1.82 0.95
N GLY A 14 4.31 1.03 1.28
CA GLY A 14 4.17 -0.36 1.69
C GLY A 14 3.30 -0.54 2.95
N ALA A 15 3.50 0.29 3.98
CA ALA A 15 2.69 0.27 5.19
C ALA A 15 1.21 0.60 4.89
N CYS A 16 0.96 1.60 4.04
CA CYS A 16 -0.39 1.94 3.58
C CYS A 16 -1.04 0.78 2.82
N ALA A 17 -0.30 0.09 1.94
CA ALA A 17 -0.80 -1.08 1.22
C ALA A 17 -1.27 -2.20 2.17
N GLY A 18 -0.50 -2.47 3.24
CA GLY A 18 -0.89 -3.41 4.29
C GLY A 18 -2.16 -2.98 5.05
N GLY A 19 -2.27 -1.69 5.39
CA GLY A 19 -3.45 -1.11 6.03
C GLY A 19 -4.72 -1.24 5.17
N PHE A 20 -4.63 -0.89 3.89
CA PHE A 20 -5.74 -1.02 2.93
C PHE A 20 -6.13 -2.48 2.69
N THR A 21 -5.17 -3.40 2.68
CA THR A 21 -5.45 -4.84 2.56
C THR A 21 -6.24 -5.34 3.77
N THR A 22 -5.85 -4.92 4.98
CA THR A 22 -6.58 -5.23 6.21
C THR A 22 -8.01 -4.66 6.17
N ALA A 23 -8.17 -3.41 5.74
CA ALA A 23 -9.47 -2.77 5.57
C ALA A 23 -10.36 -3.52 4.55
N ALA A 24 -9.77 -3.99 3.44
CA ALA A 24 -10.45 -4.80 2.44
C ALA A 24 -10.94 -6.13 3.03
N LEU A 25 -10.12 -6.82 3.83
CA LEU A 25 -10.48 -8.06 4.51
C LEU A 25 -11.61 -7.84 5.53
N VAL A 26 -11.56 -6.76 6.30
CA VAL A 26 -12.63 -6.40 7.25
C VAL A 26 -13.94 -6.11 6.52
N ALA A 27 -13.90 -5.33 5.43
CA ALA A 27 -15.08 -5.05 4.61
C ALA A 27 -15.65 -6.32 3.97
N ALA A 28 -14.78 -7.23 3.49
CA ALA A 28 -15.19 -8.51 2.95
C ALA A 28 -15.86 -9.40 4.02
N ARG A 29 -15.34 -9.42 5.25
CA ARG A 29 -15.99 -10.11 6.39
C ARG A 29 -17.37 -9.54 6.72
N ARG A 30 -17.58 -8.24 6.53
CA ARG A 30 -18.89 -7.57 6.67
C ARG A 30 -19.81 -7.76 5.46
N ARG A 31 -19.39 -8.52 4.44
CA ARG A 31 -20.09 -8.71 3.14
C ARG A 31 -20.29 -7.40 2.36
N GLU A 32 -19.50 -6.37 2.65
CA GLU A 32 -19.51 -5.09 1.95
C GLU A 32 -18.59 -5.14 0.72
N PHE A 33 -18.93 -5.94 -0.29
CA PHE A 33 -18.03 -6.24 -1.41
C PHE A 33 -17.62 -5.01 -2.23
N ARG A 34 -18.49 -4.00 -2.35
CA ARG A 34 -18.13 -2.72 -3.00
C ARG A 34 -17.04 -1.98 -2.22
N ALA A 35 -17.14 -1.95 -0.89
CA ALA A 35 -16.14 -1.32 -0.04
C ALA A 35 -14.84 -2.14 -0.06
N ALA A 36 -14.93 -3.47 0.01
CA ALA A 36 -13.79 -4.37 -0.09
C ALA A 36 -13.01 -4.17 -1.39
N GLY A 37 -13.70 -4.13 -2.55
CA GLY A 37 -13.09 -3.86 -3.84
C GLY A 37 -12.40 -2.49 -3.90
N ARG A 38 -13.02 -1.46 -3.33
CA ARG A 38 -12.41 -0.11 -3.25
C ARG A 38 -11.12 -0.12 -2.42
N TRP A 39 -11.14 -0.75 -1.25
CA TRP A 39 -9.95 -0.88 -0.40
C TRP A 39 -8.84 -1.71 -1.06
N LEU A 40 -9.21 -2.75 -1.80
CA LEU A 40 -8.27 -3.60 -2.51
C LEU A 40 -7.61 -2.86 -3.68
N ALA A 41 -8.35 -1.99 -4.38
CA ALA A 41 -7.80 -1.09 -5.39
C ALA A 41 -6.79 -0.10 -4.79
N PHE A 42 -7.08 0.48 -3.61
CA PHE A 42 -6.14 1.34 -2.90
C PHE A 42 -4.90 0.58 -2.43
N ALA A 43 -5.04 -0.66 -1.97
CA ALA A 43 -3.92 -1.51 -1.61
C ALA A 43 -2.99 -1.79 -2.80
N ALA A 44 -3.57 -2.10 -3.96
CA ALA A 44 -2.81 -2.34 -5.19
C ALA A 44 -2.07 -1.08 -5.66
N LEU A 45 -2.72 0.09 -5.64
CA LEU A 45 -2.09 1.37 -5.99
C LEU A 45 -0.95 1.72 -5.03
N ALA A 46 -1.15 1.58 -3.72
CA ALA A 46 -0.11 1.84 -2.73
C ALA A 46 1.07 0.87 -2.86
N GLY A 47 0.80 -0.42 -3.13
CA GLY A 47 1.84 -1.42 -3.39
C GLY A 47 2.65 -1.11 -4.65
N ALA A 48 1.99 -0.74 -5.75
CA ALA A 48 2.66 -0.35 -6.99
C ALA A 48 3.55 0.89 -6.79
N LEU A 49 3.05 1.90 -6.07
CA LEU A 49 3.83 3.10 -5.73
C LEU A 49 5.04 2.78 -4.86
N SER A 50 4.92 1.82 -3.94
CA SER A 50 6.05 1.34 -3.13
C SER A 50 7.15 0.75 -4.00
N VAL A 51 6.79 -0.16 -4.93
CA VAL A 51 7.75 -0.81 -5.84
C VAL A 51 8.42 0.22 -6.75
N VAL A 52 7.64 1.13 -7.37
CA VAL A 52 8.21 2.17 -8.22
C VAL A 52 9.13 3.10 -7.44
N ALA A 53 8.78 3.47 -6.20
CA ALA A 53 9.62 4.30 -5.35
C ALA A 53 10.92 3.59 -4.96
N GLU A 54 10.90 2.28 -4.79
CA GLU A 54 12.08 1.45 -4.50
C GLU A 54 13.00 1.34 -5.73
N GLU A 55 12.44 1.04 -6.91
CA GLU A 55 13.18 0.97 -8.19
C GLU A 55 13.85 2.31 -8.59
N LEU A 56 13.30 3.45 -8.14
CA LEU A 56 13.86 4.78 -8.40
C LEU A 56 15.00 5.19 -7.45
N VAL A 57 15.38 4.32 -6.52
CA VAL A 57 16.54 4.49 -5.64
C VAL A 57 17.64 3.56 -6.11
N PRO A 58 18.61 4.03 -6.92
CA PRO A 58 19.80 3.24 -7.24
C PRO A 58 20.61 3.01 -5.96
N ASP A 59 21.16 1.80 -5.83
CA ASP A 59 22.04 1.38 -4.73
C ASP A 59 23.35 2.17 -4.66
#